data_AF-B4UG70-F1
#
_entry.id   AF-B4UG70-F1
#
_cell.length_a   1.000
_cell.length_b   1.000
_cell.length_c   1.000
_cell.angle_alpha   90.00
_cell.angle_beta   90.00
_cell.angle_gamma   90.00
#
_symmetry.space_group_name_H-M   'P 1'
#
loop_
_entity.id
_entity.type
_entity.pdbx_description
1 polymer ?
#
loop_
_entity_poly.entity_id
_entity_poly.type
_entity_poly.pdbx_seq_one_letter_code
_entity_poly.pdbx_strand_id
1 'polypeptide(L)'
;MTLVCEAMNRAPMSVEADATAARALAVVETTGAAHLLVMDHDDLIGILCACDLRAAGPDEQVSERMSVPVITIRPDATLEDAAVTLGDCGVGCLPVAVGGLVLGTIGEEELAAAGIQGRLPHRRCHPRAHGLEPPDPHLAHHH
;
A
#
# COMPACT_ATOMS: atom_id res chain seq x y z
N MET A 1 16.11 -18.28 8.78
CA MET A 1 15.92 -17.52 7.54
C MET A 1 14.51 -17.83 7.11
N THR A 2 13.61 -16.89 7.32
CA THR A 2 12.18 -17.05 7.01
C THR A 2 11.95 -16.53 5.61
N LEU A 3 11.15 -17.24 4.82
CA LEU A 3 10.83 -16.86 3.46
C LEU A 3 9.58 -15.99 3.40
N VAL A 4 9.47 -15.18 2.36
CA VAL A 4 8.28 -14.36 2.07
C VAL A 4 7.03 -15.22 2.03
N CYS A 5 7.06 -16.39 1.38
CA CYS A 5 5.89 -17.25 1.28
C CYS A 5 5.37 -17.80 2.63
N GLU A 6 6.22 -17.82 3.65
CA GLU A 6 5.88 -18.31 4.99
C GLU A 6 5.15 -17.24 5.82
N ALA A 7 5.40 -15.95 5.55
CA ALA A 7 4.87 -14.83 6.32
C ALA A 7 3.88 -13.93 5.56
N MET A 8 3.82 -14.01 4.23
CA MET A 8 2.96 -13.13 3.41
C MET A 8 1.48 -13.23 3.79
N ASN A 9 0.77 -12.11 3.66
CA ASN A 9 -0.67 -12.11 3.66
C ASN A 9 -1.20 -12.75 2.35
N ARG A 10 -2.00 -13.80 2.49
CA ARG A 10 -2.58 -14.58 1.37
C ARG A 10 -3.95 -14.10 0.93
N ALA A 11 -4.49 -13.07 1.59
CA ALA A 11 -5.75 -12.43 1.22
C ALA A 11 -5.48 -10.95 0.88
N PRO A 12 -4.73 -10.68 -0.21
CA PRO A 12 -4.51 -9.30 -0.65
C PRO A 12 -5.84 -8.71 -1.12
N MET A 13 -6.11 -7.46 -0.75
CA MET A 13 -7.29 -6.75 -1.22
C MET A 13 -6.98 -6.09 -2.55
N SER A 14 -7.88 -6.21 -3.51
CA SER A 14 -7.75 -5.61 -4.83
C SER A 14 -8.97 -4.79 -5.25
N VAL A 15 -8.76 -3.91 -6.21
CA VAL A 15 -9.78 -3.11 -6.90
C VAL A 15 -9.47 -3.06 -8.39
N GLU A 16 -10.50 -2.91 -9.22
CA GLU A 16 -10.33 -2.67 -10.66
C GLU A 16 -9.76 -1.27 -10.93
N ALA A 17 -9.00 -1.14 -12.01
CA ALA A 17 -8.35 0.10 -12.40
C ALA A 17 -9.33 1.22 -12.80
N ASP A 18 -10.51 0.83 -13.30
CA ASP A 18 -11.61 1.73 -13.65
C ASP A 18 -12.53 2.05 -12.46
N ALA A 19 -12.32 1.41 -11.31
CA ALA A 19 -13.08 1.69 -10.12
C ALA A 19 -12.83 3.12 -9.63
N THR A 20 -13.84 3.71 -9.00
CA THR A 20 -13.72 5.05 -8.45
C THR A 20 -12.96 5.07 -7.13
N ALA A 21 -12.35 6.20 -6.80
CA ALA A 21 -11.69 6.42 -5.51
C ALA A 21 -12.65 6.22 -4.33
N ALA A 22 -13.93 6.61 -4.46
CA ALA A 22 -14.95 6.34 -3.44
C ALA A 22 -15.16 4.82 -3.22
N ARG A 23 -15.16 4.02 -4.29
CA ARG A 23 -15.26 2.57 -4.19
C ARG A 23 -14.04 1.97 -3.51
N ALA A 24 -12.84 2.41 -3.89
CA ALA A 24 -11.60 1.97 -3.27
C ALA A 24 -11.55 2.33 -1.77
N LEU A 25 -12.01 3.53 -1.41
CA LEU A 25 -12.05 3.99 -0.02
C LEU A 25 -13.01 3.11 0.80
N ALA A 26 -14.18 2.77 0.26
CA ALA A 26 -15.10 1.86 0.92
C ALA A 26 -14.48 0.47 1.15
N VAL A 27 -13.63 -0.02 0.23
CA VAL A 27 -12.89 -1.28 0.45
C VAL A 27 -11.91 -1.12 1.60
N VAL A 28 -11.13 -0.05 1.64
CA VAL A 28 -10.21 0.25 2.76
C VAL A 28 -10.94 0.31 4.10
N GLU A 29 -12.07 1.02 4.16
CA GLU A 29 -12.85 1.20 5.39
C GLU A 29 -13.47 -0.10 5.89
N THR A 30 -13.97 -0.94 4.98
CA THR A 30 -14.66 -2.19 5.33
C THR A 30 -13.69 -3.32 5.67
N THR A 31 -12.52 -3.34 5.04
CA THR A 31 -11.52 -4.41 5.21
C THR A 31 -10.43 -4.05 6.21
N GLY A 32 -10.19 -2.75 6.44
CA GLY A 32 -9.04 -2.25 7.18
C GLY A 32 -7.72 -2.33 6.43
N ALA A 33 -7.72 -2.69 5.14
CA ALA A 33 -6.50 -2.85 4.36
C ALA A 33 -5.79 -1.51 4.15
N ALA A 34 -4.50 -1.44 4.49
CA ALA A 34 -3.69 -0.25 4.26
C ALA A 34 -3.32 -0.05 2.78
N HIS A 35 -3.28 -1.13 2.01
CA HIS A 35 -2.90 -1.15 0.60
C HIS A 35 -3.88 -1.98 -0.21
N LEU A 36 -4.15 -1.53 -1.44
CA LEU A 36 -4.97 -2.20 -2.43
C LEU A 36 -4.14 -2.48 -3.67
N LEU A 37 -4.27 -3.69 -4.20
CA LEU A 37 -3.76 -4.04 -5.52
C LEU A 37 -4.72 -3.52 -6.60
N VAL A 38 -4.19 -2.87 -7.62
CA VAL A 38 -4.98 -2.37 -8.74
C VAL A 38 -4.83 -3.36 -9.89
N MET A 39 -5.95 -3.97 -10.25
CA MET A 39 -6.01 -4.98 -11.30
C MET A 39 -6.64 -4.38 -12.55
N ASP A 40 -6.15 -4.78 -13.71
CA ASP A 40 -6.88 -4.71 -14.98
C ASP A 40 -7.20 -6.15 -15.36
N HIS A 41 -8.46 -6.57 -15.21
CA HIS A 41 -8.84 -7.96 -15.38
C HIS A 41 -8.03 -8.91 -14.48
N ASP A 42 -7.07 -9.67 -15.04
CA ASP A 42 -6.21 -10.61 -14.33
C ASP A 42 -4.79 -10.05 -14.07
N ASP A 43 -4.48 -8.88 -14.63
CA ASP A 43 -3.14 -8.29 -14.58
C ASP A 43 -3.02 -7.29 -13.42
N LEU A 44 -1.97 -7.45 -12.60
CA LEU A 44 -1.61 -6.46 -11.59
C LEU A 44 -0.93 -5.27 -12.27
N ILE A 45 -1.63 -4.15 -12.38
CA ILE A 45 -1.13 -2.96 -13.07
C ILE A 45 -0.71 -1.83 -12.12
N GLY A 46 -1.11 -1.88 -10.84
CA GLY A 46 -0.80 -0.84 -9.89
C GLY A 46 -0.92 -1.27 -8.43
N ILE A 47 -0.45 -0.41 -7.54
CA ILE A 47 -0.72 -0.50 -6.09
C ILE A 47 -1.18 0.86 -5.60
N LEU A 48 -2.09 0.86 -4.63
CA LEU A 48 -2.66 2.06 -4.06
C LEU A 48 -2.63 1.97 -2.54
N CYS A 49 -2.18 3.02 -1.86
CA CYS A 49 -2.25 3.14 -0.41
C CYS A 49 -3.48 3.96 -0.01
N ALA A 50 -4.07 3.69 1.16
CA ALA A 50 -5.20 4.46 1.68
C ALA A 50 -4.96 5.99 1.70
N CYS A 51 -3.70 6.43 1.82
CA CYS A 51 -3.34 7.85 1.76
C CYS A 51 -3.45 8.46 0.36
N ASP A 52 -3.30 7.67 -0.72
CA ASP A 52 -3.41 8.12 -2.10
C ASP A 52 -4.86 8.55 -2.44
N LEU A 53 -5.85 7.96 -1.75
CA LEU A 53 -7.27 8.30 -1.89
C LEU A 53 -7.68 9.58 -1.15
N ARG A 54 -6.87 10.06 -0.20
CA ARG A 54 -7.28 11.13 0.73
C ARG A 54 -7.58 12.46 0.04
N ALA A 55 -6.86 12.74 -1.05
CA ALA A 55 -7.04 13.95 -1.86
C ALA A 55 -7.82 13.69 -3.16
N ALA A 56 -8.32 12.47 -3.36
CA ALA A 56 -9.02 12.07 -4.58
C ALA A 56 -10.44 12.63 -4.61
N GLY A 57 -10.91 13.01 -5.80
CA GLY A 57 -12.34 13.23 -6.03
C GLY A 57 -13.10 11.88 -5.94
N PRO A 58 -14.36 11.85 -5.49
CA PRO A 58 -15.10 10.60 -5.32
C PRO A 58 -15.30 9.82 -6.62
N ASP A 59 -15.37 10.52 -7.75
CA ASP A 59 -15.56 9.97 -9.10
C ASP A 59 -14.23 9.80 -9.88
N GLU A 60 -13.10 10.18 -9.29
CA GLU A 60 -11.77 10.02 -9.90
C GLU A 60 -11.42 8.52 -9.97
N GLN A 61 -10.76 8.08 -11.03
CA GLN A 61 -10.44 6.67 -11.22
C GLN A 61 -9.20 6.27 -10.42
N VAL A 62 -9.21 5.04 -9.91
CA VAL A 62 -8.07 4.44 -9.19
C VAL A 62 -6.81 4.45 -10.05
N SER A 63 -6.94 4.15 -11.35
CA SER A 63 -5.82 4.16 -12.31
C SER A 63 -5.09 5.50 -12.42
N GLU A 64 -5.74 6.61 -12.10
CA GLU A 64 -5.14 7.95 -12.16
C GLU A 64 -4.27 8.26 -10.92
N ARG A 65 -4.41 7.47 -9.84
CA ARG A 65 -3.71 7.68 -8.57
C ARG A 65 -2.79 6.53 -8.15
N MET A 66 -2.89 5.39 -8.81
CA MET A 66 -2.07 4.23 -8.51
C MET A 66 -0.58 4.50 -8.74
N SER A 67 0.26 3.82 -7.97
CA SER A 67 1.72 3.84 -8.19
C SER A 67 2.11 2.81 -9.23
N VAL A 68 2.87 3.27 -10.24
CA VAL A 68 3.49 2.46 -11.30
C VAL A 68 4.95 2.91 -11.50
N PRO A 69 5.90 1.99 -11.80
CA PRO A 69 5.73 0.54 -11.96
C PRO A 69 5.54 -0.19 -10.62
N VAL A 70 4.84 -1.32 -10.65
CA VAL A 70 4.65 -2.16 -9.47
C VAL A 70 5.93 -2.95 -9.18
N ILE A 71 6.50 -2.73 -8.00
CA ILE A 71 7.67 -3.47 -7.52
C ILE A 71 7.16 -4.71 -6.79
N THR A 72 7.42 -5.89 -7.33
CA THR A 72 7.02 -7.17 -6.75
C THR A 72 8.21 -7.90 -6.14
N ILE A 73 7.95 -8.76 -5.16
CA ILE A 73 8.95 -9.67 -4.59
C ILE A 73 8.56 -11.13 -4.83
N ARG A 74 9.56 -12.01 -4.97
CA ARG A 74 9.30 -13.44 -5.17
C ARG A 74 8.97 -14.15 -3.84
N PRO A 75 8.16 -15.22 -3.88
CA PRO A 75 7.80 -15.99 -2.68
C PRO A 75 8.98 -16.73 -2.02
N ASP A 76 10.04 -17.00 -2.79
CA ASP A 76 11.28 -17.66 -2.33
C ASP A 76 12.36 -16.67 -1.86
N ALA A 77 12.07 -15.36 -1.90
CA ALA A 77 12.92 -14.34 -1.29
C ALA A 77 12.82 -14.39 0.24
N THR A 78 13.77 -13.74 0.91
CA THR A 78 13.86 -13.71 2.36
C THR A 78 13.09 -12.53 2.93
N LEU A 79 12.72 -12.58 4.21
CA LEU A 79 12.11 -11.42 4.87
C LEU A 79 13.08 -10.25 4.98
N GLU A 80 14.38 -10.52 5.07
CA GLU A 80 15.43 -9.52 5.04
C GLU A 80 15.48 -8.80 3.68
N ASP A 81 15.42 -9.54 2.57
CA ASP A 81 15.31 -8.96 1.22
C ASP A 81 14.04 -8.13 1.07
N ALA A 82 12.91 -8.60 1.61
CA ALA A 82 11.67 -7.85 1.61
C ALA A 82 11.81 -6.53 2.38
N ALA A 83 12.41 -6.56 3.57
CA ALA A 83 12.65 -5.37 4.39
C ALA A 83 13.59 -4.36 3.70
N VAL A 84 14.65 -4.84 3.06
CA VAL A 84 15.56 -4.00 2.27
C VAL A 84 14.82 -3.39 1.09
N THR A 85 14.05 -4.19 0.34
CA THR A 85 13.30 -3.72 -0.83
C THR A 85 12.27 -2.65 -0.44
N LEU A 86 11.49 -2.87 0.62
CA LEU A 86 10.55 -1.86 1.16
C LEU A 86 11.27 -0.55 1.51
N GLY A 87 12.44 -0.66 2.14
CA GLY A 87 13.27 0.47 2.54
C GLY A 87 13.86 1.25 1.37
N ASP A 88 14.50 0.56 0.43
CA ASP A 88 15.19 1.14 -0.71
C ASP A 88 14.20 1.76 -1.71
N CYS A 89 13.06 1.10 -1.92
CA CYS A 89 12.02 1.59 -2.83
C CYS A 89 11.12 2.64 -2.19
N GLY A 90 11.17 2.80 -0.87
CA GLY A 90 10.26 3.70 -0.17
C GLY A 90 8.79 3.29 -0.39
N VAL A 91 8.48 2.00 -0.25
CA VAL A 91 7.09 1.50 -0.24
C VAL A 91 6.78 0.72 1.05
N GLY A 92 5.52 0.73 1.49
CA GLY A 92 5.07 0.05 2.72
C GLY A 92 4.54 -1.36 2.50
N CYS A 93 4.38 -1.78 1.25
CA CYS A 93 3.84 -3.07 0.84
C CYS A 93 4.42 -3.48 -0.51
N LEU A 94 4.74 -4.76 -0.64
CA LEU A 94 5.18 -5.40 -1.88
C LEU A 94 4.19 -6.52 -2.24
N PRO A 95 3.63 -6.52 -3.45
CA PRO A 95 2.94 -7.69 -3.97
C PRO A 95 3.92 -8.85 -4.12
N VAL A 96 3.54 -10.02 -3.63
CA VAL A 96 4.30 -11.25 -3.79
C VAL A 96 3.83 -11.92 -5.06
N ALA A 97 4.73 -12.06 -6.03
CA ALA A 97 4.38 -12.61 -7.34
C ALA A 97 5.44 -13.56 -7.91
N VAL A 98 4.99 -14.54 -8.70
CA VAL A 98 5.88 -15.43 -9.46
C VAL A 98 5.20 -15.84 -10.76
N GLY A 99 5.92 -15.73 -11.88
CA GLY A 99 5.39 -16.13 -13.19
C GLY A 99 4.14 -15.36 -13.62
N GLY A 100 4.02 -14.08 -13.24
CA GLY A 100 2.85 -13.24 -13.53
C GLY A 100 1.67 -13.42 -12.57
N LEU A 101 1.71 -14.40 -11.67
CA LEU A 101 0.65 -14.64 -10.69
C LEU A 101 0.95 -13.94 -9.37
N VAL A 102 -0.01 -13.18 -8.87
CA VAL A 102 0.02 -12.60 -7.52
C VAL A 102 -0.43 -13.64 -6.51
N LEU A 103 0.42 -13.92 -5.53
CA LEU A 103 0.17 -14.90 -4.48
C LEU A 103 -0.26 -14.28 -3.15
N GLY A 104 -0.01 -12.98 -2.98
CA GLY A 104 -0.23 -12.28 -1.72
C GLY A 104 0.46 -10.93 -1.67
N THR A 105 0.55 -10.38 -0.48
CA THR A 105 1.29 -9.15 -0.17
C THR A 105 2.19 -9.36 1.02
N ILE A 106 3.31 -8.67 1.05
CA ILE A 106 4.16 -8.58 2.23
C ILE A 106 4.54 -7.12 2.49
N GLY A 107 4.28 -6.66 3.71
CA GLY A 107 4.54 -5.29 4.13
C GLY A 107 5.07 -5.21 5.55
N GLU A 108 4.98 -4.00 6.09
CA GLU A 108 5.49 -3.69 7.44
C GLU A 108 4.84 -4.56 8.53
N GLU A 109 3.55 -4.91 8.37
CA GLU A 109 2.78 -5.71 9.33
C GLU A 109 3.28 -7.16 9.41
N GLU A 110 3.48 -7.82 8.26
CA GLU A 110 4.00 -9.19 8.20
C GLU A 110 5.45 -9.26 8.71
N LEU A 111 6.28 -8.26 8.36
CA LEU A 111 7.66 -8.17 8.85
C LEU A 111 7.72 -7.97 10.36
N ALA A 112 6.88 -7.10 10.91
CA ALA A 112 6.77 -6.88 12.34
C ALA A 112 6.30 -8.14 13.07
N ALA A 113 5.29 -8.84 12.52
CA ALA A 113 4.80 -10.11 13.07
C ALA A 113 5.88 -11.21 13.06
N ALA A 114 6.78 -11.19 12.06
CA ALA A 114 7.92 -12.09 11.96
C ALA A 114 9.15 -11.67 12.80
N GLY A 115 9.08 -10.55 13.53
CA GLY A 115 10.16 -10.06 14.38
C GLY A 115 11.30 -9.34 13.64
N ILE A 116 11.09 -8.96 12.37
CA ILE A 116 12.05 -8.18 11.59
C ILE A 116 11.92 -6.70 11.95
N GLN A 117 12.90 -6.18 12.69
CA GLN A 117 12.97 -4.76 13.05
C GLN A 117 13.78 -3.99 12.00
N GLY A 118 13.13 -3.64 10.88
CA GLY A 118 13.72 -2.78 9.85
C GLY A 118 13.59 -1.29 10.19
N ARG A 119 14.58 -0.49 9.80
CA ARG A 119 14.49 0.98 9.78
C ARG A 119 13.61 1.39 8.58
N LEU A 120 12.34 1.02 8.63
CA LEU A 120 11.38 1.25 7.55
C LEU A 120 11.12 2.77 7.45
N PRO A 121 11.39 3.39 6.29
CA PRO A 121 11.39 4.85 6.15
C PRO A 121 10.00 5.49 6.22
N HIS A 122 8.92 4.70 6.24
CA HIS A 122 7.55 5.20 6.22
C HIS A 122 7.04 5.58 7.61
N ARG A 123 7.59 6.66 8.16
CA ARG A 123 7.00 7.34 9.33
C ARG A 123 5.59 7.92 9.08
N ARG A 124 4.89 7.59 7.98
CA ARG A 124 3.66 8.26 7.53
C ARG A 124 2.60 7.41 6.84
N CYS A 125 2.48 6.11 7.12
CA CYS A 125 1.30 5.33 6.71
C CYS A 125 0.49 4.76 7.88
N HIS A 126 0.75 5.19 9.11
CA HIS A 126 -0.12 4.85 10.24
C HIS A 126 -1.43 5.67 10.19
N PRO A 127 -2.62 5.05 10.10
CA PRO A 127 -3.91 5.74 10.23
C PRO A 127 -4.20 6.26 11.65
N ARG A 128 -3.24 6.15 12.59
CA ARG A 128 -3.40 6.52 14.01
C ARG A 128 -2.63 7.75 14.49
N ALA A 129 -2.07 8.56 13.59
CA ALA A 129 -1.43 9.83 13.96
C ALA A 129 -2.33 11.04 13.61
N HIS A 130 -3.14 11.46 14.59
CA HIS A 130 -3.79 12.78 14.76
C HIS A 130 -4.88 13.16 13.72
N GLY A 131 -6.12 13.46 14.11
CA GLY A 131 -6.49 14.60 14.96
C GLY A 131 -6.61 15.85 14.07
N LEU A 132 -7.79 16.49 14.04
CA LEU A 132 -8.05 17.83 13.49
C LEU A 132 -6.84 18.77 13.76
N GLU A 133 -6.40 19.64 12.85
CA GLU A 133 -7.10 20.88 12.47
C GLU A 133 -6.91 21.25 10.97
N PRO A 134 -7.91 21.89 10.34
CA PRO A 134 -7.77 22.46 9.00
C PRO A 134 -6.78 23.65 9.01
N PRO A 135 -6.19 24.02 7.85
CA PRO A 135 -5.36 25.22 7.77
C PRO A 135 -6.22 26.45 8.07
N ASP A 136 -5.81 27.22 9.07
CA ASP A 136 -6.41 28.50 9.42
C ASP A 136 -6.32 29.46 8.20
N PRO A 137 -7.43 29.90 7.60
CA PRO A 137 -7.39 30.78 6.43
C PRO A 137 -6.97 32.21 6.77
N HIS A 138 -6.71 32.54 8.05
CA HIS A 138 -6.41 33.91 8.49
C HIS A 138 -4.93 34.22 8.75
N LEU A 139 -3.99 33.29 8.51
CA LEU A 139 -2.55 33.60 8.57
C LEU A 139 -1.95 34.01 7.21
N ALA A 140 -2.70 34.80 6.45
CA ALA A 140 -2.15 35.68 5.45
C ALA A 140 -2.89 36.99 5.65
N HIS A 141 -2.27 37.95 6.35
CA HIS A 141 -2.32 39.40 6.14
C HIS A 141 -1.60 40.07 7.31
N HIS A 142 -0.33 40.40 7.07
CA HIS A 142 0.42 41.38 7.81
C HIS A 142 -0.30 42.75 7.79
N HIS A 143 -0.49 43.34 8.98
CA HIS A 143 -0.01 44.70 9.29
C HIS A 143 0.14 44.87 10.80
#